data_AF-A0A7C4DM84-F1
#
_entry.id   AF-A0A7C4DM84-F1
#
_cell.length_a   1.000
_cell.length_b   1.000
_cell.length_c   1.000
_cell.angle_alpha   90.00
_cell.angle_beta   90.00
_cell.angle_gamma   90.00
#
_symmetry.space_group_name_H-M   'P 1'
#
loop_
_entity.id
_entity.type
_entity.pdbx_description
1 polymer ?
#
loop_
_entity_poly.entity_id
_entity_poly.type
_entity_poly.pdbx_seq_one_letter_code
_entity_poly.pdbx_strand_id
1 'polypeptide(L)'
;MDLLALSFYLSVLSYCTGLAIRALPVPFLAIKRLGRSLVTEGVFSCILTFSYRTLLYSIDFFSRLLGSDLALYTTWLTERVGVLLALIAVLKAVGVLLSKLGLGFFAQGFISQVTGLMTTSLTTLIATSIVYTIIYSASPFLIALGIVLHAVPFKLTRNIGATIIAITLVFSVGMPLMPLFVSTFSNMSGSLITSKNLCTATIMLVDASGTPFGQAVIEGYIEDALVYRYKVDGKGVLVVDEVHGFPCTDHVARFDIAGNGYLVTLSGVTGRNWNLAISIPNILAIAANRFMLFNGSIEVKEVLRSSDGVVLILNASTESSGFKLYTESNDVLQVYIDSETVTPLGVESLDWYGIRYTVYTYILKPGNHRVEVYLSYYSTTPINVDLYPYTIAALGLDPLAPENLLFYVTRMFIELTVLPLVYITMLGAITLNVARLLGGASTSIARIVVNY
;
A
#
# COMPACT_ATOMS: atom_id res chain seq x y z
N MET A 1 14.71 24.21 35.97
CA MET A 1 15.75 24.64 36.94
C MET A 1 15.38 24.16 38.34
N ASP A 2 14.12 24.33 38.76
CA ASP A 2 13.69 24.04 40.14
C ASP A 2 13.79 22.55 40.54
N LEU A 3 13.47 21.61 39.63
CA LEU A 3 13.58 20.17 39.92
C LEU A 3 15.03 19.71 40.14
N LEU A 4 15.99 20.21 39.36
CA LEU A 4 17.40 19.85 39.52
C LEU A 4 17.97 20.45 40.81
N ALA A 5 17.62 21.70 41.14
CA ALA A 5 17.98 22.31 42.41
C ALA A 5 17.40 21.53 43.61
N LEU A 6 16.13 21.11 43.52
CA LEU A 6 15.49 20.27 44.52
C LEU A 6 16.23 18.92 44.69
N SER A 7 16.60 18.27 43.58
CA SER A 7 17.37 17.00 43.64
C SER A 7 18.73 17.17 44.33
N PHE A 8 19.40 18.30 44.10
CA PHE A 8 20.67 18.62 44.74
C PHE A 8 20.50 18.84 46.25
N TYR A 9 19.50 19.61 46.67
CA TYR A 9 19.23 19.81 48.10
C TYR A 9 18.84 18.52 48.82
N LEU A 10 18.02 17.67 48.19
CA LEU A 10 17.67 16.34 48.72
C LEU A 10 18.89 15.43 48.86
N SER A 11 19.82 15.47 47.90
CA SER A 11 21.09 14.76 47.94
C SER A 11 21.98 15.23 49.11
N VAL A 12 22.14 16.55 49.27
CA VAL A 12 22.91 17.13 50.40
C VAL A 12 22.25 16.80 51.73
N LEU A 13 20.93 16.87 51.84
CA LEU A 13 20.18 16.49 53.04
C LEU A 13 20.42 15.02 53.40
N SER A 14 20.36 14.12 52.43
CA SER A 14 20.64 12.69 52.62
C SER A 14 22.08 12.44 53.08
N TYR A 15 23.04 13.19 52.53
CA TYR A 15 24.44 13.09 52.92
C TYR A 15 24.67 13.58 54.37
N CYS A 16 24.17 14.77 54.71
CA CYS A 16 24.33 15.36 56.04
C CYS A 16 23.60 14.55 57.12
N THR A 17 22.38 14.08 56.86
CA THR A 17 21.66 13.19 57.78
C THR A 17 22.39 11.87 57.98
N GLY A 18 22.95 11.29 56.91
CA GLY A 18 23.77 10.09 57.00
C GLY A 18 25.03 10.26 57.84
N LEU A 19 25.73 11.40 57.71
CA LEU A 19 26.88 11.74 58.54
C LEU A 19 26.50 11.95 60.01
N ALA A 20 25.41 12.67 60.29
CA ALA A 20 24.91 12.91 61.64
C ALA A 20 24.57 11.58 62.35
N ILE A 21 23.86 10.68 61.67
CA ILE A 21 23.54 9.33 62.17
C ILE A 21 24.81 8.53 62.48
N ARG A 22 25.86 8.70 61.68
CA ARG A 22 27.14 8.00 61.88
C ARG A 22 27.96 8.59 63.03
N ALA A 23 27.89 9.90 63.25
CA ALA A 23 28.60 10.61 64.32
C ALA A 23 27.96 10.40 65.70
N LEU A 24 26.68 10.00 65.75
CA LEU A 24 25.96 9.71 66.98
C LEU A 24 26.65 8.57 67.79
N PRO A 25 26.89 8.77 69.11
CA PRO A 25 27.51 7.77 69.98
C PRO A 25 26.50 6.69 70.41
N VAL A 26 25.86 6.05 69.43
CA VAL A 26 24.82 5.04 69.65
C VAL A 26 25.35 3.65 69.29
N PRO A 27 25.15 2.61 70.13
CA PRO A 27 25.72 1.28 69.90
C PRO A 27 24.96 0.41 68.88
N PHE A 28 23.84 0.88 68.32
CA PHE A 28 23.04 0.09 67.37
C PHE A 28 23.69 0.02 65.97
N LEU A 29 24.18 -1.16 65.59
CA LEU A 29 24.79 -1.42 64.28
C LEU A 29 23.84 -1.14 63.10
N ALA A 30 22.54 -1.39 63.26
CA ALA A 30 21.53 -1.12 62.23
C ALA A 30 21.45 0.37 61.86
N ILE A 31 21.48 1.24 62.87
CA ILE A 31 21.43 2.70 62.70
C ILE A 31 22.71 3.21 62.03
N LYS A 32 23.88 2.69 62.42
CA LYS A 32 25.15 3.02 61.76
C LYS A 32 25.20 2.54 60.29
N ARG A 33 24.58 1.40 59.99
CA ARG A 33 24.45 0.88 58.62
C ARG A 33 23.56 1.77 57.76
N LEU A 34 22.46 2.28 58.31
CA LEU A 34 21.59 3.26 57.66
C LEU A 34 22.34 4.56 57.36
N GLY A 35 23.10 5.10 58.32
CA GLY A 35 23.93 6.28 58.12
C GLY A 35 24.93 6.11 56.97
N ARG A 36 25.62 4.96 56.90
CA ARG A 36 26.51 4.62 55.77
C ARG A 36 25.76 4.55 54.43
N SER A 37 24.57 3.96 54.40
CA SER A 37 23.74 3.87 53.19
C SER A 37 23.33 5.25 52.69
N LEU A 38 22.83 6.11 53.58
CA LEU A 38 22.39 7.48 53.26
C LEU A 38 23.54 8.35 52.71
N VAL A 39 24.74 8.24 53.28
CA VAL A 39 25.93 8.92 52.74
C VAL A 39 26.22 8.48 51.31
N THR A 40 26.22 7.17 51.04
CA THR A 40 26.45 6.66 49.68
C THR A 40 25.35 7.08 48.72
N GLU A 41 24.09 7.10 49.16
CA GLU A 41 22.94 7.53 48.37
C GLU A 41 22.98 9.02 48.02
N GLY A 42 23.35 9.86 48.99
CA GLY A 42 23.55 11.29 48.76
C GLY A 42 24.58 11.53 47.67
N VAL A 43 25.75 10.89 47.74
CA VAL A 43 26.81 11.01 46.72
C VAL A 43 26.33 10.53 45.35
N PHE A 44 25.68 9.35 45.26
CA PHE A 44 25.16 8.85 43.98
C PHE A 44 24.12 9.79 43.36
N SER A 45 23.23 10.34 44.17
CA SER A 45 22.20 11.28 43.70
C SER A 45 22.82 12.58 43.20
N CYS A 46 23.87 13.07 43.87
CA CYS A 46 24.62 14.26 43.44
C CYS A 46 25.28 14.05 42.07
N ILE A 47 25.95 12.90 41.89
CA ILE A 47 26.55 12.51 40.61
C ILE A 47 25.48 12.44 39.52
N LEU A 48 24.32 11.86 39.84
CA LEU A 48 23.20 11.74 38.91
C LEU A 48 22.66 13.12 38.48
N THR A 49 22.50 14.05 39.42
CA THR A 49 22.10 15.44 39.13
C THR A 49 23.08 16.13 38.20
N PHE A 50 24.39 16.00 38.44
CA PHE A 50 25.40 16.56 37.54
C PHE A 50 25.44 15.86 36.17
N SER A 51 25.06 14.59 36.11
CA SER A 51 25.00 13.81 34.86
C SER A 51 23.77 14.11 33.99
N TYR A 52 22.81 14.94 34.43
CA TYR A 52 21.56 15.23 33.70
C TYR A 52 21.79 15.55 32.22
N ARG A 53 22.72 16.48 31.94
CA ARG A 53 23.01 16.89 30.57
C ARG A 53 23.64 15.75 29.76
N THR A 54 24.49 14.95 30.40
CA THR A 54 25.09 13.75 29.79
C THR A 54 24.03 12.69 29.47
N LEU A 55 23.03 12.49 30.33
CA LEU A 55 21.91 11.59 30.07
C LEU A 55 21.11 12.04 28.86
N LEU A 56 20.83 13.34 28.73
CA LEU A 56 20.18 13.87 27.52
C LEU A 56 21.02 13.67 26.26
N TYR A 57 22.31 14.00 26.30
CA TYR A 57 23.21 13.77 25.17
C TYR A 57 23.35 12.29 24.81
N SER A 58 23.17 11.38 25.77
CA SER A 58 23.24 9.95 25.49
C SER A 58 22.11 9.49 24.55
N ILE A 59 20.94 10.13 24.59
CA ILE A 59 19.83 9.85 23.65
C ILE A 59 20.30 10.12 22.22
N ASP A 60 20.84 11.31 21.96
CA ASP A 60 21.32 11.69 20.63
C ASP A 60 22.52 10.85 20.19
N PHE A 61 23.43 10.55 21.10
CA PHE A 61 24.61 9.73 20.83
C PHE A 61 24.23 8.30 20.40
N PHE A 62 23.39 7.61 21.19
CA PHE A 62 22.96 6.26 20.86
C PHE A 62 22.02 6.22 19.66
N SER A 63 21.18 7.25 19.49
CA SER A 63 20.33 7.40 18.30
C SER A 63 21.19 7.41 17.03
N ARG A 64 22.25 8.22 16.99
CA ARG A 64 23.19 8.27 15.84
C ARG A 64 23.98 6.97 15.66
N LEU A 65 24.45 6.37 16.75
CA LEU A 65 25.24 5.13 16.70
C LEU A 65 24.45 3.96 16.12
N LEU A 66 23.16 3.87 16.44
CA LEU A 66 22.26 2.81 15.99
C LEU A 66 21.59 3.12 14.64
N GLY A 67 21.85 4.30 14.05
CA GLY A 67 21.18 4.75 12.83
C GLY A 67 19.68 5.00 13.02
N SER A 68 19.27 5.35 14.23
CA SER A 68 17.88 5.68 14.57
C SER A 68 17.52 7.03 13.96
N ASP A 69 16.54 7.03 13.05
CA ASP A 69 16.06 8.25 12.40
C ASP A 69 14.55 8.42 12.67
N LEU A 70 14.22 9.53 13.31
CA LEU A 70 12.84 9.90 13.59
C LEU A 70 12.03 10.11 12.29
N ALA A 71 12.66 10.61 11.23
CA ALA A 71 12.00 10.81 9.95
C ALA A 71 11.60 9.46 9.32
N LEU A 72 12.48 8.46 9.36
CA LEU A 72 12.15 7.11 8.89
C LEU A 72 10.99 6.51 9.66
N TYR A 73 10.96 6.70 10.99
CA TYR A 73 9.85 6.22 11.82
C TYR A 73 8.52 6.90 11.49
N THR A 74 8.50 8.23 11.35
CA THR A 74 7.26 8.95 11.05
C THR A 74 6.75 8.66 9.65
N THR A 75 7.62 8.60 8.64
CA THR A 75 7.24 8.20 7.28
C THR A 75 6.65 6.79 7.27
N TRP A 76 7.34 5.81 7.86
CA TRP A 76 6.84 4.44 7.98
C TRP A 76 5.46 4.39 8.66
N LEU A 77 5.28 5.13 9.75
CA LEU A 77 4.01 5.14 10.47
C LEU A 77 2.87 5.74 9.63
N THR A 78 3.12 6.87 8.96
CA THR A 78 2.10 7.52 8.11
C THR A 78 1.68 6.66 6.94
N GLU A 79 2.63 5.97 6.28
CA GLU A 79 2.35 5.05 5.19
C GLU A 79 1.47 3.88 5.65
N ARG A 80 1.83 3.23 6.78
CA ARG A 80 1.07 2.08 7.29
C ARG A 80 -0.32 2.46 7.81
N VAL A 81 -0.45 3.61 8.46
CA VAL A 81 -1.75 4.16 8.85
C VAL A 81 -2.62 4.44 7.63
N GLY A 82 -2.06 5.05 6.57
CA GLY A 82 -2.78 5.33 5.32
C GLY A 82 -3.31 4.06 4.65
N VAL A 83 -2.47 3.02 4.55
CA VAL A 83 -2.86 1.71 3.99
C VAL A 83 -3.97 1.06 4.82
N LEU A 84 -3.85 1.06 6.15
CA LEU A 84 -4.89 0.48 7.03
C LEU A 84 -6.23 1.21 6.90
N LEU A 85 -6.22 2.54 6.84
CA LEU A 85 -7.44 3.33 6.66
C LEU A 85 -8.11 3.04 5.31
N ALA A 86 -7.33 3.00 4.23
CA ALA A 86 -7.84 2.67 2.90
C ALA A 86 -8.46 1.25 2.88
N LEU A 87 -7.77 0.27 3.45
CA LEU A 87 -8.25 -1.11 3.51
C LEU A 87 -9.54 -1.23 4.34
N ILE A 88 -9.62 -0.58 5.50
CA ILE A 88 -10.83 -0.55 6.34
C ILE A 88 -11.99 0.08 5.56
N ALA A 89 -11.75 1.16 4.82
CA ALA A 89 -12.78 1.82 4.02
C ALA A 89 -13.31 0.89 2.92
N VAL A 90 -12.42 0.20 2.20
CA VAL A 90 -12.79 -0.78 1.17
C VAL A 90 -13.58 -1.94 1.77
N LEU A 91 -13.10 -2.53 2.87
CA LEU A 91 -13.78 -3.63 3.56
C LEU A 91 -15.20 -3.22 4.01
N LYS A 92 -15.36 -2.02 4.58
CA LYS A 92 -16.68 -1.50 4.95
C LYS A 92 -17.58 -1.28 3.73
N ALA A 93 -17.06 -0.74 2.63
CA ALA A 93 -17.82 -0.56 1.40
C ALA A 93 -18.30 -1.90 0.82
N VAL A 94 -17.41 -2.90 0.78
CA VAL A 94 -17.74 -4.27 0.37
C VAL A 94 -18.80 -4.88 1.30
N GLY A 95 -18.66 -4.71 2.61
CA GLY A 95 -19.65 -5.16 3.60
C GLY A 95 -21.04 -4.54 3.39
N VAL A 96 -21.12 -3.26 3.04
CA VAL A 96 -22.39 -2.57 2.72
C VAL A 96 -22.99 -3.06 1.40
N LEU A 97 -22.17 -3.35 0.39
CA LEU A 97 -22.64 -3.92 -0.88
C LEU A 97 -23.20 -5.33 -0.67
N LEU A 98 -22.48 -6.19 0.05
CA LEU A 98 -22.91 -7.55 0.39
C LEU A 98 -24.23 -7.57 1.16
N SER A 99 -24.42 -6.65 2.12
CA SER A 99 -25.67 -6.58 2.88
C SER A 99 -26.87 -6.17 2.01
N LYS A 100 -26.66 -5.27 1.03
CA LYS A 100 -27.70 -4.88 0.05
C LYS A 100 -28.07 -6.00 -0.92
N LEU A 101 -27.15 -6.91 -1.21
CA LEU A 101 -27.36 -8.07 -2.08
C LEU A 101 -28.02 -9.27 -1.37
N GLY A 102 -28.46 -9.10 -0.11
CA GLY A 102 -29.05 -10.18 0.68
C GLY A 102 -28.02 -11.15 1.31
N LEU A 103 -26.72 -10.89 1.12
CA LEU A 103 -25.61 -11.66 1.68
C LEU A 103 -25.16 -11.10 3.04
N GLY A 104 -26.11 -10.61 3.84
CA GLY A 104 -25.84 -9.95 5.13
C GLY A 104 -25.04 -10.81 6.12
N PHE A 105 -25.18 -12.13 6.05
CA PHE A 105 -24.44 -13.07 6.91
C PHE A 105 -22.92 -13.04 6.65
N PHE A 106 -22.47 -12.87 5.40
CA PHE A 106 -21.05 -12.71 5.07
C PHE A 106 -20.51 -11.34 5.53
N ALA A 107 -21.33 -10.29 5.40
CA ALA A 107 -20.97 -8.96 5.86
C ALA A 107 -20.80 -8.91 7.40
N GLN A 108 -21.72 -9.51 8.15
CA GLN A 108 -21.69 -9.53 9.61
C GLN A 108 -20.67 -10.53 10.19
N GLY A 109 -20.45 -11.67 9.53
CA GLY A 109 -19.51 -12.69 9.99
C GLY A 109 -18.07 -12.38 9.60
N PHE A 110 -17.78 -12.43 8.31
CA PHE A 110 -16.40 -12.41 7.80
C PHE A 110 -15.82 -11.01 7.70
N ILE A 111 -16.51 -10.10 6.98
CA ILE A 111 -16.01 -8.75 6.74
C ILE A 111 -15.88 -7.96 8.05
N SER A 112 -16.84 -8.12 8.97
CA SER A 112 -16.78 -7.49 10.29
C SER A 112 -15.55 -7.92 11.11
N GLN A 113 -15.25 -9.23 11.16
CA GLN A 113 -14.09 -9.75 11.90
C GLN A 113 -12.78 -9.25 11.30
N VAL A 114 -12.65 -9.31 9.98
CA VAL A 114 -11.48 -8.80 9.26
C VAL A 114 -11.28 -7.30 9.50
N THR A 115 -12.36 -6.53 9.41
CA THR A 115 -12.34 -5.09 9.69
C THR A 115 -11.95 -4.81 11.14
N GLY A 116 -12.40 -5.67 12.07
CA GLY A 116 -12.02 -5.64 13.48
C GLY A 116 -10.50 -5.77 13.67
N LEU A 117 -9.87 -6.79 13.07
CA LEU A 117 -8.42 -7.00 13.14
C LEU A 117 -7.62 -5.81 12.59
N MET A 118 -8.07 -5.24 11.47
CA MET A 118 -7.44 -4.06 10.87
C MET A 118 -7.61 -2.83 11.77
N THR A 119 -8.78 -2.67 12.38
CA THR A 119 -9.04 -1.59 13.34
C THR A 119 -8.15 -1.73 14.58
N THR A 120 -7.96 -2.95 15.10
CA THR A 120 -7.03 -3.21 16.21
C THR A 120 -5.58 -2.89 15.84
N SER A 121 -5.17 -3.22 14.61
CA SER A 121 -3.83 -2.86 14.11
C SER A 121 -3.64 -1.35 14.02
N LEU A 122 -4.66 -0.63 13.55
CA LEU A 122 -4.65 0.82 13.49
C LEU A 122 -4.58 1.45 14.89
N THR A 123 -5.42 0.99 15.82
CA THR A 123 -5.45 1.55 17.18
C THR A 123 -4.15 1.28 17.94
N THR A 124 -3.53 0.12 17.75
CA THR A 124 -2.25 -0.20 18.39
C THR A 124 -1.10 0.67 17.86
N LEU A 125 -0.99 0.88 16.53
CA LEU A 125 -0.01 1.82 15.97
C LEU A 125 -0.22 3.26 16.45
N ILE A 126 -1.47 3.74 16.48
CA ILE A 126 -1.78 5.08 16.96
C ILE A 126 -1.47 5.20 18.46
N ALA A 127 -1.90 4.25 19.29
CA ALA A 127 -1.65 4.29 20.73
C ALA A 127 -0.16 4.28 21.05
N THR A 128 0.61 3.41 20.39
CA THR A 128 2.06 3.30 20.60
C THR A 128 2.80 4.57 20.15
N SER A 129 2.39 5.20 19.05
CA SER A 129 2.96 6.47 18.60
C SER A 129 2.64 7.65 19.52
N ILE A 130 1.43 7.71 20.08
CA ILE A 130 1.06 8.73 21.07
C ILE A 130 1.94 8.58 22.31
N VAL A 131 2.07 7.37 22.85
CA VAL A 131 2.91 7.08 24.01
C VAL A 131 4.36 7.49 23.74
N TYR A 132 4.91 7.14 22.57
CA TYR A 132 6.25 7.55 22.17
C TYR A 132 6.41 9.07 22.13
N THR A 133 5.48 9.78 21.48
CA THR A 133 5.54 11.25 21.33
C THR A 133 5.51 11.95 22.69
N ILE A 134 4.72 11.42 23.64
CA ILE A 134 4.69 11.91 25.02
C ILE A 134 6.06 11.70 25.68
N ILE A 135 6.63 10.49 25.61
CA ILE A 135 7.93 10.18 26.22
C ILE A 135 9.05 11.03 25.62
N TYR A 136 9.08 11.16 24.29
CA TYR A 136 10.11 11.89 23.58
C TYR A 136 10.04 13.40 23.89
N SER A 137 8.87 14.02 23.76
CA SER A 137 8.74 15.46 24.03
C SER A 137 8.93 15.81 25.51
N ALA A 138 8.50 14.93 26.42
CA ALA A 138 8.68 15.10 27.85
C ALA A 138 10.04 14.60 28.35
N SER A 139 10.96 14.14 27.48
CA SER A 139 12.22 13.51 27.91
C SER A 139 13.05 14.34 28.90
N PRO A 140 13.27 15.65 28.70
CA PRO A 140 13.98 16.49 29.67
C PRO A 140 13.29 16.55 31.04
N PHE A 141 11.96 16.64 31.03
CA PHE A 141 11.15 16.67 32.25
C PHE A 141 11.15 15.33 32.97
N LEU A 142 10.95 14.22 32.26
CA LEU A 142 10.92 12.86 32.83
C LEU A 142 12.26 12.47 33.44
N ILE A 143 13.38 12.79 32.78
CA ILE A 143 14.72 12.55 33.34
C ILE A 143 14.93 13.40 34.60
N ALA A 144 14.57 14.69 34.58
CA ALA A 144 14.70 15.55 35.77
C ALA A 144 13.83 15.06 36.94
N LEU A 145 12.58 14.65 36.66
CA LEU A 145 11.67 14.06 37.64
C LEU A 145 12.25 12.74 38.20
N GLY A 146 12.79 11.89 37.33
CA GLY A 146 13.42 10.65 37.72
C GLY A 146 14.64 10.87 38.62
N ILE A 147 15.45 11.90 38.36
CA ILE A 147 16.58 12.30 39.21
C ILE A 147 16.09 12.76 40.59
N VAL A 148 15.03 13.57 40.65
CA VAL A 148 14.43 14.00 41.93
C VAL A 148 13.95 12.81 42.74
N LEU A 149 13.20 11.88 42.13
CA LEU A 149 12.70 10.68 42.78
C LEU A 149 13.83 9.73 43.18
N HIS A 150 14.96 9.75 42.48
CA HIS A 150 16.16 9.01 42.85
C HIS A 150 16.85 9.61 44.08
N ALA A 151 16.82 10.94 44.22
CA ALA A 151 17.45 11.69 45.31
C ALA A 151 16.69 11.67 46.65
N VAL A 152 15.47 11.12 46.69
CA VAL A 152 14.68 11.01 47.93
C VAL A 152 15.40 10.08 48.93
N PRO A 153 15.56 10.51 50.21
CA PRO A 153 16.26 9.73 51.22
C PRO A 153 15.58 8.37 51.49
N PHE A 154 16.34 7.44 52.07
CA PHE A 154 15.88 6.09 52.46
C PHE A 154 15.45 5.18 51.29
N LYS A 155 15.83 5.52 50.05
CA LYS A 155 15.49 4.76 48.83
C LYS A 155 13.98 4.57 48.59
N LEU A 156 13.10 5.37 49.20
CA LEU A 156 11.63 5.23 49.10
C LEU A 156 11.15 5.21 47.64
N THR A 157 11.65 6.14 46.83
CA THR A 157 11.24 6.30 45.42
C THR A 157 12.36 6.01 44.43
N ARG A 158 13.50 5.51 44.90
CA ARG A 158 14.71 5.33 44.08
C ARG A 158 14.48 4.39 42.89
N ASN A 159 13.71 3.32 43.10
CA ASN A 159 13.37 2.39 42.02
C ASN A 159 12.51 3.09 40.94
N ILE A 160 11.52 3.88 41.37
CA ILE A 160 10.64 4.64 40.47
C ILE A 160 11.46 5.64 39.65
N GLY A 161 12.34 6.40 40.32
CA GLY A 161 13.23 7.35 39.66
C GLY A 161 14.14 6.70 38.62
N ALA A 162 14.78 5.59 38.97
CA ALA A 162 15.63 4.82 38.05
C ALA A 162 14.84 4.26 36.85
N THR A 163 13.61 3.77 37.07
CA THR A 163 12.77 3.28 35.97
C THR A 163 12.28 4.38 35.04
N ILE A 164 11.97 5.57 35.56
CA ILE A 164 11.56 6.71 34.74
C ILE A 164 12.74 7.19 33.87
N ILE A 165 13.95 7.27 34.44
CA ILE A 165 15.14 7.62 33.64
C ILE A 165 15.38 6.57 32.55
N ALA A 166 15.32 5.28 32.92
CA ALA A 166 15.57 4.18 32.00
C ALA A 166 14.54 4.11 30.86
N ILE A 167 13.25 4.25 31.15
CA ILE A 167 12.19 4.16 30.13
C ILE A 167 12.34 5.31 29.14
N THR A 168 12.64 6.52 29.63
CA THR A 168 12.85 7.67 28.76
C THR A 168 14.07 7.48 27.85
N LEU A 169 15.20 7.00 28.38
CA LEU A 169 16.38 6.75 27.55
C LEU A 169 16.13 5.66 26.50
N VAL A 170 15.60 4.51 26.92
CA VAL A 170 15.45 3.34 26.06
C VAL A 170 14.38 3.57 25.00
N PHE A 171 13.22 4.13 25.36
CA PHE A 171 12.15 4.37 24.38
C PHE A 171 12.47 5.53 23.43
N SER A 172 13.16 6.58 23.90
CA SER A 172 13.54 7.70 23.02
C SER A 172 14.56 7.28 21.95
N VAL A 173 15.43 6.31 22.25
CA VAL A 173 16.41 5.75 21.28
C VAL A 173 15.82 4.60 20.47
N GLY A 174 15.07 3.71 21.12
CA GLY A 174 14.60 2.45 20.57
C GLY A 174 13.39 2.57 19.66
N MET A 175 12.37 3.36 20.02
CA MET A 175 11.13 3.42 19.23
C MET A 175 11.34 3.74 17.74
N PRO A 176 12.22 4.68 17.35
CA PRO A 176 12.44 4.94 15.92
C PRO A 176 13.11 3.79 15.15
N LEU A 177 13.67 2.78 15.83
CA LEU A 177 14.22 1.56 15.21
C LEU A 177 13.16 0.47 14.97
N MET A 178 11.92 0.67 15.40
CA MET A 178 10.82 -0.29 15.19
C MET A 178 10.58 -0.66 13.71
N PRO A 179 10.65 0.26 12.73
CA PRO A 179 10.47 -0.10 11.31
C PRO A 179 11.53 -1.11 10.82
N LEU A 180 12.78 -0.94 11.25
CA LEU A 180 13.88 -1.86 10.95
C LEU A 180 13.65 -3.24 11.57
N PHE A 181 13.17 -3.27 12.81
CA PHE A 181 12.77 -4.52 13.47
C PHE A 181 11.65 -5.22 12.68
N VAL A 182 10.55 -4.53 12.43
CA VAL A 182 9.38 -5.10 11.73
C VAL A 182 9.77 -5.63 10.35
N SER A 183 10.52 -4.85 9.56
CA SER A 183 10.96 -5.25 8.22
C SER A 183 11.87 -6.48 8.21
N THR A 184 12.76 -6.60 9.21
CA THR A 184 13.64 -7.77 9.32
C THR A 184 12.87 -9.05 9.57
N PHE A 185 11.86 -8.99 10.45
CA PHE A 185 11.06 -10.17 10.82
C PHE A 185 9.93 -10.45 9.82
N SER A 186 9.38 -9.43 9.16
CA SER A 186 8.35 -9.59 8.12
C SER A 186 8.88 -10.28 6.86
N ASN A 187 10.16 -10.07 6.52
CA ASN A 187 10.80 -10.67 5.35
C ASN A 187 11.10 -12.17 5.55
N MET A 188 11.20 -12.63 6.80
CA MET A 188 11.38 -14.06 7.13
C MET A 188 10.10 -14.86 6.89
N SER A 189 8.94 -14.22 7.01
CA SER A 189 7.65 -14.72 6.55
C SER A 189 7.42 -14.36 5.08
N GLY A 190 7.90 -15.20 4.15
CA GLY A 190 7.63 -15.17 2.69
C GLY A 190 7.16 -13.84 2.10
N SER A 191 8.06 -13.07 1.50
CA SER A 191 7.78 -11.78 0.84
C SER A 191 6.69 -11.87 -0.23
N LEU A 192 5.61 -11.10 -0.07
CA LEU A 192 4.82 -10.56 -1.19
C LEU A 192 4.30 -9.18 -0.75
N ILE A 193 5.09 -8.16 -1.07
CA ILE A 193 4.70 -6.82 -1.55
C ILE A 193 6.04 -6.11 -1.71
N THR A 194 6.53 -6.10 -2.94
CA THR A 194 7.36 -4.96 -3.38
C THR A 194 6.47 -4.13 -4.26
N SER A 195 6.21 -2.88 -3.86
CA SER A 195 5.69 -1.78 -4.68
C SER A 195 6.55 -1.46 -5.92
N LYS A 196 7.48 -2.36 -6.30
CA LYS A 196 8.38 -2.24 -7.44
C LYS A 196 7.78 -2.72 -8.76
N ASN A 197 6.65 -3.45 -8.74
CA ASN A 197 6.05 -4.02 -9.96
C ASN A 197 4.72 -3.36 -10.38
N LEU A 198 4.31 -2.27 -9.71
CA LEU A 198 3.08 -1.56 -10.04
C LEU A 198 3.40 -0.26 -10.81
N CYS A 199 2.92 -0.17 -12.04
CA CYS A 199 3.05 0.97 -12.93
C CYS A 199 1.66 1.55 -13.26
N THR A 200 1.62 2.79 -13.76
CA THR A 200 0.45 3.38 -14.43
C THR A 200 0.62 3.23 -15.94
N ALA A 201 -0.47 3.28 -16.70
CA ALA A 201 -0.41 3.16 -18.15
C ALA A 201 -1.42 4.06 -18.86
N THR A 202 -0.96 4.73 -19.90
CA THR A 202 -1.80 5.36 -20.92
C THR A 202 -1.55 4.65 -22.24
N ILE A 203 -2.53 3.89 -22.71
CA ILE A 203 -2.46 3.13 -23.95
C ILE A 203 -3.46 3.72 -24.93
N MET A 204 -2.98 4.15 -26.10
CA MET A 204 -3.82 4.64 -27.19
C MET A 204 -3.88 3.59 -28.30
N LEU A 205 -5.08 3.16 -28.65
CA LEU A 205 -5.34 2.29 -29.80
C LEU A 205 -5.59 3.14 -31.03
N VAL A 206 -4.84 2.88 -32.10
CA VAL A 206 -5.01 3.53 -33.40
C VAL A 206 -5.27 2.51 -34.49
N ASP A 207 -6.17 2.87 -35.41
CA ASP A 207 -6.49 2.08 -36.58
C ASP A 207 -5.40 2.15 -37.67
N ALA A 208 -5.60 1.47 -38.79
CA ALA A 208 -4.67 1.45 -39.92
C ALA A 208 -4.38 2.84 -40.52
N SER A 209 -5.28 3.81 -40.31
CA SER A 209 -5.12 5.20 -40.77
C SER A 209 -4.52 6.14 -39.70
N GLY A 210 -4.17 5.60 -38.52
CA GLY A 210 -3.64 6.36 -37.39
C GLY A 210 -4.70 7.11 -36.58
N THR A 211 -6.00 6.84 -36.80
CA THR A 211 -7.07 7.45 -36.00
C THR A 211 -7.37 6.63 -34.75
N PRO A 212 -7.64 7.28 -33.60
CA PRO A 212 -7.97 6.57 -32.38
C PRO A 212 -9.26 5.75 -32.52
N PHE A 213 -9.21 4.49 -32.09
CA PHE A 213 -10.33 3.57 -32.16
C PHE A 213 -10.65 3.00 -30.79
N GLY A 214 -11.86 3.26 -30.31
CA GLY A 214 -12.34 2.86 -28.99
C GLY A 214 -13.03 1.51 -28.93
N GLN A 215 -13.45 1.14 -27.72
CA GLN A 215 -14.26 -0.06 -27.46
C GLN A 215 -13.55 -1.38 -27.80
N ALA A 216 -12.36 -1.54 -27.23
CA ALA A 216 -11.63 -2.80 -27.18
C ALA A 216 -11.53 -3.31 -25.75
N VAL A 217 -11.28 -4.61 -25.59
CA VAL A 217 -10.95 -5.24 -24.31
C VAL A 217 -9.48 -5.61 -24.34
N ILE A 218 -8.75 -5.25 -23.29
CA ILE A 218 -7.32 -5.54 -23.17
C ILE A 218 -7.13 -6.52 -22.03
N GLU A 219 -6.57 -7.68 -22.34
CA GLU A 219 -6.22 -8.73 -21.38
C GLU A 219 -4.70 -8.86 -21.30
N GLY A 220 -4.14 -8.94 -20.09
CA GLY A 220 -2.71 -9.11 -19.88
C GLY A 220 -2.38 -10.49 -19.35
N TYR A 221 -1.31 -11.09 -19.88
CA TYR A 221 -0.84 -12.42 -19.51
C TYR A 221 0.63 -12.41 -19.11
N ILE A 222 0.94 -12.99 -17.95
CA ILE A 222 2.31 -13.27 -17.47
C ILE A 222 2.38 -14.77 -17.23
N GLU A 223 3.33 -15.45 -17.86
CA GLU A 223 3.49 -16.92 -17.76
C GLU A 223 2.16 -17.67 -18.01
N ASP A 224 1.42 -17.26 -19.04
CA ASP A 224 0.10 -17.78 -19.44
C ASP A 224 -1.06 -17.59 -18.44
N ALA A 225 -0.83 -16.90 -17.31
CA ALA A 225 -1.88 -16.53 -16.36
C ALA A 225 -2.46 -15.14 -16.68
N LEU A 226 -3.79 -15.00 -16.67
CA LEU A 226 -4.46 -13.70 -16.81
C LEU A 226 -4.17 -12.85 -15.56
N VAL A 227 -3.53 -11.71 -15.76
CA VAL A 227 -3.15 -10.79 -14.68
C VAL A 227 -3.95 -9.48 -14.67
N TYR A 228 -4.50 -9.07 -15.82
CA TYR A 228 -5.43 -7.95 -15.86
C TYR A 228 -6.43 -8.05 -17.03
N ARG A 229 -7.58 -7.37 -16.89
CA ARG A 229 -8.57 -7.13 -17.94
C ARG A 229 -9.13 -5.72 -17.81
N TYR A 230 -8.96 -4.92 -18.86
CA TYR A 230 -9.41 -3.53 -18.92
C TYR A 230 -10.25 -3.26 -20.16
N LYS A 231 -11.06 -2.19 -20.09
CA LYS A 231 -11.84 -1.69 -21.22
C LYS A 231 -11.21 -0.41 -21.75
N VAL A 232 -11.10 -0.29 -23.07
CA VAL A 232 -10.69 0.96 -23.74
C VAL A 232 -11.91 1.86 -23.88
N ASP A 233 -11.73 3.15 -23.63
CA ASP A 233 -12.82 4.11 -23.77
C ASP A 233 -13.30 4.24 -25.24
N GLY A 234 -14.39 4.97 -25.46
CA GLY A 234 -14.94 5.21 -26.80
C GLY A 234 -14.04 6.06 -27.71
N LYS A 235 -12.96 6.66 -27.18
CA LYS A 235 -11.99 7.49 -27.90
C LYS A 235 -10.69 6.74 -28.21
N GLY A 236 -10.61 5.45 -27.87
CA GLY A 236 -9.40 4.65 -28.12
C GLY A 236 -8.32 4.84 -27.09
N VAL A 237 -8.63 5.37 -25.91
CA VAL A 237 -7.65 5.58 -24.83
C VAL A 237 -8.01 4.71 -23.64
N LEU A 238 -7.03 3.96 -23.15
CA LEU A 238 -7.05 3.33 -21.84
C LEU A 238 -6.13 4.11 -20.91
N VAL A 239 -6.68 4.58 -19.80
CA VAL A 239 -5.91 5.16 -18.69
C VAL A 239 -6.04 4.25 -17.49
N VAL A 240 -4.91 3.72 -17.02
CA VAL A 240 -4.79 2.87 -15.82
C VAL A 240 -4.05 3.66 -14.75
N ASP A 241 -4.76 3.97 -13.66
CA ASP A 241 -4.23 4.69 -12.52
C ASP A 241 -3.51 3.77 -11.52
N GLU A 242 -2.98 4.35 -10.45
CA GLU A 242 -2.28 3.60 -9.39
C GLU A 242 -3.21 2.64 -8.61
N VAL A 243 -4.53 2.83 -8.67
CA VAL A 243 -5.51 2.00 -7.96
C VAL A 243 -5.75 0.69 -8.70
N HIS A 244 -5.82 0.74 -10.02
CA HIS A 244 -5.99 -0.44 -10.87
C HIS A 244 -4.65 -1.12 -11.17
N GLY A 245 -3.60 -0.33 -11.35
CA GLY A 245 -2.23 -0.79 -11.55
C GLY A 245 -1.97 -1.48 -12.91
N PHE A 246 -0.72 -1.47 -13.34
CA PHE A 246 -0.27 -2.09 -14.59
C PHE A 246 1.08 -2.80 -14.35
N PRO A 247 1.39 -3.91 -15.04
CA PRO A 247 2.68 -4.58 -14.84
C PRO A 247 3.84 -3.71 -15.30
N CYS A 248 4.91 -3.62 -14.49
CA CYS A 248 6.17 -3.03 -14.91
C CYS A 248 7.09 -4.02 -15.65
N THR A 249 6.76 -5.31 -15.65
CA THR A 249 7.57 -6.41 -16.22
C THR A 249 7.14 -6.73 -17.65
N ASP A 250 7.97 -7.51 -18.35
CA ASP A 250 7.61 -8.09 -19.65
C ASP A 250 6.33 -8.92 -19.52
N HIS A 251 5.38 -8.72 -20.43
CA HIS A 251 4.12 -9.46 -20.47
C HIS A 251 3.49 -9.42 -21.87
N VAL A 252 2.48 -10.25 -22.10
CA VAL A 252 1.73 -10.29 -23.36
C VAL A 252 0.37 -9.66 -23.15
N ALA A 253 0.03 -8.66 -23.97
CA ALA A 253 -1.28 -8.05 -24.01
C ALA A 253 -2.08 -8.58 -25.20
N ARG A 254 -3.28 -9.09 -24.96
CA ARG A 254 -4.27 -9.45 -25.97
C ARG A 254 -5.31 -8.33 -26.07
N PHE A 255 -5.41 -7.74 -27.24
CA PHE A 255 -6.46 -6.79 -27.59
C PHE A 255 -7.58 -7.54 -28.30
N ASP A 256 -8.72 -7.70 -27.64
CA ASP A 256 -9.92 -8.29 -28.22
C ASP A 256 -10.85 -7.20 -28.75
N ILE A 257 -11.25 -7.33 -30.01
CA ILE A 257 -12.14 -6.41 -30.73
C ILE A 257 -13.16 -7.25 -31.51
N ALA A 258 -14.41 -7.26 -31.04
CA ALA A 258 -15.49 -8.08 -31.59
C ALA A 258 -15.07 -9.54 -31.84
N GLY A 259 -14.40 -10.16 -30.87
CA GLY A 259 -13.94 -11.56 -30.91
C GLY A 259 -12.62 -11.78 -31.66
N ASN A 260 -12.06 -10.76 -32.31
CA ASN A 260 -10.74 -10.83 -32.94
C ASN A 260 -9.66 -10.44 -31.93
N GLY A 261 -8.79 -11.41 -31.57
CA GLY A 261 -7.70 -11.19 -30.63
C GLY A 261 -6.37 -10.84 -31.32
N TYR A 262 -5.77 -9.72 -30.93
CA TYR A 262 -4.44 -9.28 -31.37
C TYR A 262 -3.46 -9.38 -30.21
N LEU A 263 -2.37 -10.13 -30.39
CA LEU A 263 -1.35 -10.32 -29.37
C LEU A 263 -0.20 -9.33 -29.58
N VAL A 264 0.19 -8.63 -28.52
CA VAL A 264 1.30 -7.69 -28.49
C VAL A 264 2.16 -7.98 -27.27
N THR A 265 3.46 -8.18 -27.46
CA THR A 265 4.42 -8.30 -26.36
C THR A 265 4.84 -6.92 -25.89
N LEU A 266 4.64 -6.63 -24.61
CA LEU A 266 5.00 -5.36 -23.99
C LEU A 266 6.27 -5.54 -23.15
N SER A 267 7.34 -4.84 -23.51
CA SER A 267 8.62 -4.88 -22.80
C SER A 267 8.63 -3.98 -21.57
N GLY A 268 9.04 -4.52 -20.42
CA GLY A 268 9.06 -3.87 -19.13
C GLY A 268 9.81 -2.54 -19.12
N VAL A 269 9.34 -1.63 -18.29
CA VAL A 269 9.81 -0.24 -18.25
C VAL A 269 10.49 0.03 -16.93
N THR A 270 11.61 0.75 -16.96
CA THR A 270 12.34 1.16 -15.74
C THR A 270 11.66 2.33 -15.02
N GLY A 271 10.74 3.03 -15.68
CA GLY A 271 9.88 4.08 -15.12
C GLY A 271 8.51 3.57 -14.68
N ARG A 272 7.81 4.32 -13.82
CA ARG A 272 6.49 3.93 -13.30
C ARG A 272 5.31 4.15 -14.26
N ASN A 273 5.53 4.75 -15.43
CA ASN A 273 4.45 5.15 -16.33
C ASN A 273 4.70 4.60 -17.74
N TRP A 274 3.74 3.86 -18.26
CA TRP A 274 3.68 3.46 -19.66
C TRP A 274 2.93 4.51 -20.46
N ASN A 275 3.49 4.90 -21.61
CA ASN A 275 2.79 5.72 -22.58
C ASN A 275 3.03 5.10 -23.96
N LEU A 276 2.01 4.43 -24.50
CA LEU A 276 2.12 3.61 -25.71
C LEU A 276 1.01 3.94 -26.69
N ALA A 277 1.35 3.93 -27.97
CA ALA A 277 0.39 3.91 -29.06
C ALA A 277 0.50 2.55 -29.79
N ILE A 278 -0.60 1.81 -29.87
CA ILE A 278 -0.65 0.48 -30.48
C ILE A 278 -1.51 0.57 -31.74
N SER A 279 -0.89 0.24 -32.88
CA SER A 279 -1.55 0.26 -34.18
C SER A 279 -2.05 -1.14 -34.54
N ILE A 280 -3.32 -1.21 -34.98
CA ILE A 280 -3.94 -2.44 -35.47
C ILE A 280 -4.07 -2.34 -36.99
N PRO A 281 -3.20 -3.00 -37.77
CA PRO A 281 -2.97 -2.67 -39.18
C PRO A 281 -4.09 -3.09 -40.13
N ASN A 282 -4.97 -4.00 -39.72
CA ASN A 282 -6.05 -4.56 -40.53
C ASN A 282 -7.44 -4.04 -40.13
N ILE A 283 -7.51 -3.08 -39.21
CA ILE A 283 -8.78 -2.46 -38.78
C ILE A 283 -8.81 -1.01 -39.24
N LEU A 284 -9.99 -0.57 -39.71
CA LEU A 284 -10.29 0.84 -39.95
C LEU A 284 -11.55 1.25 -39.19
N ALA A 285 -11.42 2.28 -38.37
CA ALA A 285 -12.50 2.85 -37.59
C ALA A 285 -13.39 3.76 -38.46
N ILE A 286 -14.70 3.50 -38.41
CA ILE A 286 -15.73 4.39 -38.99
C ILE A 286 -16.32 5.24 -37.88
N ALA A 287 -16.78 4.59 -36.81
CA ALA A 287 -17.34 5.23 -35.62
C ALA A 287 -17.15 4.30 -34.39
N ALA A 288 -17.53 4.76 -33.20
CA ALA A 288 -17.50 3.91 -32.00
C ALA A 288 -18.37 2.66 -32.22
N ASN A 289 -17.84 1.46 -32.00
CA ASN A 289 -18.45 0.16 -32.36
C ASN A 289 -18.69 -0.10 -33.86
N ARG A 290 -18.17 0.71 -34.78
CA ARG A 290 -18.27 0.43 -36.22
C ARG A 290 -16.93 0.50 -36.89
N PHE A 291 -16.52 -0.61 -37.47
CA PHE A 291 -15.20 -0.73 -38.08
C PHE A 291 -15.19 -1.75 -39.21
N MET A 292 -14.19 -1.62 -40.08
CA MET A 292 -13.91 -2.56 -41.15
C MET A 292 -12.68 -3.38 -40.78
N LEU A 293 -12.76 -4.67 -41.03
CA LEU A 293 -11.67 -5.62 -40.89
C LEU A 293 -11.26 -6.09 -42.29
N PHE A 294 -10.02 -5.82 -42.67
CA PHE A 294 -9.48 -6.23 -43.97
C PHE A 294 -8.81 -7.60 -43.89
N ASN A 295 -9.01 -8.39 -44.94
CA ASN A 295 -8.15 -9.54 -45.18
C ASN A 295 -6.78 -9.04 -45.70
N GLY A 296 -5.69 -9.72 -45.38
CA GLY A 296 -4.29 -9.30 -45.66
C GLY A 296 -3.92 -9.16 -47.15
N SER A 297 -4.88 -9.34 -48.06
CA SER A 297 -4.76 -9.13 -49.51
C SER A 297 -5.42 -7.81 -49.98
N ILE A 298 -5.82 -6.93 -49.06
CA ILE A 298 -6.31 -5.57 -49.34
C ILE A 298 -5.32 -4.55 -48.76
N GLU A 299 -4.89 -3.62 -49.60
CA GLU A 299 -4.12 -2.44 -49.19
C GLU A 299 -5.03 -1.20 -49.22
N VAL A 300 -5.04 -0.42 -48.13
CA VAL A 300 -5.78 0.84 -48.03
C VAL A 300 -4.90 1.97 -48.54
N LYS A 301 -5.25 2.58 -49.68
CA LYS A 301 -4.47 3.67 -50.29
C LYS A 301 -4.88 5.04 -49.77
N GLU A 302 -6.18 5.27 -49.62
CA GLU A 302 -6.72 6.55 -49.20
C GLU A 302 -8.00 6.36 -48.38
N VAL A 303 -8.18 7.23 -47.38
CA VAL A 303 -9.35 7.25 -46.49
C VAL A 303 -9.85 8.69 -46.40
N LEU A 304 -11.06 8.92 -46.90
CA LEU A 304 -11.76 10.19 -46.82
C LEU A 304 -12.95 10.04 -45.86
N ARG A 305 -12.95 10.79 -44.77
CA ARG A 305 -14.00 10.74 -43.74
C ARG A 305 -14.97 11.89 -43.91
N SER A 306 -16.26 11.60 -43.89
CA SER A 306 -17.38 12.55 -43.90
C SER A 306 -18.24 12.36 -42.65
N SER A 307 -19.15 13.30 -42.36
CA SER A 307 -20.14 13.14 -41.27
C SER A 307 -21.07 11.94 -41.48
N ASP A 308 -21.30 11.58 -42.74
CA ASP A 308 -22.35 10.63 -43.13
C ASP A 308 -21.77 9.25 -43.50
N GLY A 309 -20.45 9.10 -43.49
CA GLY A 309 -19.79 7.89 -43.96
C GLY A 309 -18.28 8.03 -44.20
N VAL A 310 -17.71 6.96 -44.75
CA VAL A 310 -16.28 6.88 -45.11
C VAL A 310 -16.15 6.42 -46.56
N VAL A 311 -15.28 7.09 -47.31
CA VAL A 311 -14.90 6.72 -48.67
C VAL A 311 -13.46 6.21 -48.67
N LEU A 312 -13.25 5.05 -49.29
CA LEU A 312 -11.99 4.32 -49.29
C LEU A 312 -11.55 4.05 -50.71
N ILE A 313 -10.25 4.21 -50.96
CA ILE A 313 -9.58 3.68 -52.15
C ILE A 313 -8.79 2.45 -51.72
N LEU A 314 -9.26 1.28 -52.14
CA LEU A 314 -8.69 -0.01 -51.79
C LEU A 314 -8.01 -0.63 -53.01
N ASN A 315 -6.90 -1.33 -52.79
CA ASN A 315 -6.23 -2.12 -53.81
C ASN A 315 -6.30 -3.61 -53.42
N ALA A 316 -7.06 -4.38 -54.19
CA ALA A 316 -7.26 -5.80 -54.00
C ALA A 316 -6.26 -6.60 -54.84
N SER A 317 -5.47 -7.45 -54.18
CA SER A 317 -4.39 -8.21 -54.83
C SER A 317 -4.84 -9.55 -55.41
N THR A 318 -5.95 -10.12 -54.89
CA THR A 318 -6.40 -11.49 -55.18
C THR A 318 -7.91 -11.55 -55.35
N GLU A 319 -8.43 -12.61 -55.98
CA GLU A 319 -9.89 -12.81 -56.11
C GLU A 319 -10.60 -13.11 -54.78
N SER A 320 -9.84 -13.49 -53.75
CA SER A 320 -10.33 -13.67 -52.37
C SER A 320 -10.14 -12.43 -51.50
N SER A 321 -9.73 -11.30 -52.07
CA SER A 321 -9.59 -10.03 -51.35
C SER A 321 -10.96 -9.55 -50.90
N GLY A 322 -11.18 -9.47 -49.61
CA GLY A 322 -12.46 -9.08 -49.04
C GLY A 322 -12.30 -8.38 -47.70
N PHE A 323 -13.36 -7.69 -47.29
CA PHE A 323 -13.44 -7.05 -45.98
C PHE A 323 -14.72 -7.45 -45.27
N LYS A 324 -14.65 -7.44 -43.94
CA LYS A 324 -15.81 -7.59 -43.07
C LYS A 324 -16.14 -6.24 -42.45
N LEU A 325 -17.40 -5.84 -42.50
CA LEU A 325 -17.87 -4.62 -41.87
C LEU A 325 -18.71 -4.99 -40.65
N TYR A 326 -18.31 -4.47 -39.49
CA TYR A 326 -18.96 -4.68 -38.21
C TYR A 326 -19.81 -3.45 -37.87
N THR A 327 -21.11 -3.64 -37.67
CA THR A 327 -22.04 -2.59 -37.21
C THR A 327 -22.90 -3.11 -36.06
N GLU A 328 -23.52 -2.23 -35.28
CA GLU A 328 -24.52 -2.67 -34.29
C GLU A 328 -25.81 -3.11 -35.01
N SER A 329 -26.57 -4.02 -34.41
CA SER A 329 -27.75 -4.66 -35.06
C SER A 329 -28.83 -3.71 -35.53
N ASN A 330 -28.91 -2.51 -34.96
CA ASN A 330 -29.92 -1.50 -35.27
C ASN A 330 -29.42 -0.43 -36.26
N ASP A 331 -28.18 -0.55 -36.72
CA ASP A 331 -27.60 0.42 -37.64
C ASP A 331 -28.17 0.24 -39.06
N VAL A 332 -28.36 1.35 -39.77
CA VAL A 332 -28.72 1.33 -41.20
C VAL A 332 -27.47 1.55 -42.02
N LEU A 333 -27.16 0.56 -42.88
CA LEU A 333 -25.96 0.51 -43.68
C LEU A 333 -26.27 0.59 -45.17
N GLN A 334 -25.53 1.43 -45.91
CA GLN A 334 -25.46 1.40 -47.36
C GLN A 334 -24.01 1.36 -47.81
N VAL A 335 -23.68 0.40 -48.68
CA VAL A 335 -22.33 0.23 -49.23
C VAL A 335 -22.38 0.34 -50.74
N TYR A 336 -21.53 1.20 -51.30
CA TYR A 336 -21.32 1.33 -52.73
C TYR A 336 -19.89 0.90 -53.07
N ILE A 337 -19.74 0.06 -54.09
CA ILE A 337 -18.43 -0.34 -54.62
C ILE A 337 -18.42 0.11 -56.07
N ASP A 338 -17.47 0.97 -56.42
CA ASP A 338 -17.36 1.58 -57.75
C ASP A 338 -18.64 2.29 -58.23
N SER A 339 -19.34 2.93 -57.29
CA SER A 339 -20.63 3.64 -57.48
C SER A 339 -21.85 2.73 -57.70
N GLU A 340 -21.70 1.41 -57.59
CA GLU A 340 -22.80 0.46 -57.62
C GLU A 340 -23.17 0.00 -56.21
N THR A 341 -24.47 -0.12 -55.91
CA THR A 341 -24.92 -0.69 -54.65
C THR A 341 -24.67 -2.20 -54.66
N VAL A 342 -23.85 -2.68 -53.72
CA VAL A 342 -23.48 -4.09 -53.65
C VAL A 342 -24.12 -4.75 -52.43
N THR A 343 -24.78 -5.89 -52.65
CA THR A 343 -25.28 -6.72 -51.57
C THR A 343 -24.14 -7.53 -50.95
N PRO A 344 -24.08 -7.67 -49.61
CA PRO A 344 -23.08 -8.48 -48.94
C PRO A 344 -23.19 -9.95 -49.37
N LEU A 345 -22.05 -10.64 -49.46
CA LEU A 345 -21.98 -12.07 -49.74
C LEU A 345 -22.58 -12.90 -48.59
N GLY A 346 -22.42 -12.42 -47.36
CA GLY A 346 -22.91 -13.06 -46.15
C GLY A 346 -23.15 -12.04 -45.04
N VAL A 347 -24.16 -12.35 -44.21
CA VAL A 347 -24.54 -11.55 -43.04
C VAL A 347 -24.55 -12.49 -41.84
N GLU A 348 -23.71 -12.19 -40.85
CA GLU A 348 -23.59 -12.96 -39.61
C GLU A 348 -23.96 -12.10 -38.41
N SER A 349 -24.45 -12.75 -37.35
CA SER A 349 -24.74 -12.12 -36.05
C SER A 349 -23.68 -12.56 -35.05
N LEU A 350 -23.09 -11.61 -34.31
CA LEU A 350 -22.10 -11.88 -33.29
C LEU A 350 -22.45 -11.11 -32.00
N ASP A 351 -22.66 -11.83 -30.91
CA ASP A 351 -22.76 -11.24 -29.58
C ASP A 351 -21.36 -11.19 -28.94
N TRP A 352 -20.89 -9.99 -28.57
CA TRP A 352 -19.58 -9.77 -27.95
C TRP A 352 -19.70 -8.76 -26.80
N TYR A 353 -19.42 -9.20 -25.57
CA TYR A 353 -19.52 -8.39 -24.34
C TYR A 353 -20.79 -7.52 -24.23
N GLY A 354 -21.94 -8.09 -24.59
CA GLY A 354 -23.25 -7.41 -24.53
C GLY A 354 -23.58 -6.54 -25.74
N ILE A 355 -22.66 -6.41 -26.72
CA ILE A 355 -22.92 -5.75 -28.01
C ILE A 355 -23.29 -6.82 -29.03
N ARG A 356 -24.41 -6.61 -29.74
CA ARG A 356 -24.80 -7.47 -30.86
C ARG A 356 -24.41 -6.85 -32.19
N TYR A 357 -23.37 -7.40 -32.79
CA TYR A 357 -22.89 -7.01 -34.10
C TYR A 357 -23.65 -7.72 -35.22
N THR A 358 -23.87 -6.98 -36.31
CA THR A 358 -24.13 -7.53 -37.63
C THR A 358 -22.85 -7.41 -38.45
N VAL A 359 -22.37 -8.53 -38.97
CA VAL A 359 -21.12 -8.63 -39.74
C VAL A 359 -21.44 -8.86 -41.20
N TYR A 360 -21.10 -7.88 -42.04
CA TYR A 360 -21.32 -7.93 -43.49
C TYR A 360 -20.02 -8.28 -44.20
N THR A 361 -20.03 -9.34 -45.00
CA THR A 361 -18.84 -9.79 -45.75
C THR A 361 -18.93 -9.37 -47.22
N TYR A 362 -17.89 -8.70 -47.72
CA TYR A 362 -17.77 -8.27 -49.11
C TYR A 362 -16.49 -8.84 -49.73
N ILE A 363 -16.55 -9.22 -51.01
CA ILE A 363 -15.41 -9.65 -51.81
C ILE A 363 -15.22 -8.66 -52.96
N LEU A 364 -13.97 -8.29 -53.20
CA LEU A 364 -13.53 -7.41 -54.27
C LEU A 364 -12.81 -8.24 -55.34
N LYS A 365 -12.95 -7.82 -56.60
CA LYS A 365 -12.13 -8.36 -57.68
C LYS A 365 -10.70 -7.81 -57.56
N PRO A 366 -9.69 -8.41 -58.21
CA PRO A 366 -8.36 -7.83 -58.24
C PRO A 366 -8.37 -6.46 -58.94
N GLY A 367 -7.78 -5.45 -58.31
CA GLY A 367 -7.74 -4.08 -58.85
C GLY A 367 -7.95 -2.98 -57.80
N ASN A 368 -7.99 -1.73 -58.27
CA ASN A 368 -8.33 -0.59 -57.43
C ASN A 368 -9.84 -0.40 -57.40
N HIS A 369 -10.41 -0.30 -56.21
CA HIS A 369 -11.83 -0.13 -55.98
C HIS A 369 -12.11 1.08 -55.10
N ARG A 370 -13.18 1.80 -55.42
CA ARG A 370 -13.69 2.89 -54.58
C ARG A 370 -14.87 2.38 -53.76
N VAL A 371 -14.69 2.28 -52.45
CA VAL A 371 -15.71 1.77 -51.52
C VAL A 371 -16.26 2.94 -50.70
N GLU A 372 -17.56 3.18 -50.80
CA GLU A 372 -18.26 4.17 -49.99
C GLU A 372 -19.16 3.46 -48.98
N VAL A 373 -19.01 3.81 -47.71
CA VAL A 373 -19.80 3.24 -46.61
C VAL A 373 -20.56 4.38 -45.95
N TYR A 374 -21.89 4.39 -46.11
CA TYR A 374 -22.79 5.31 -45.44
C TYR A 374 -23.47 4.59 -44.28
N LEU A 375 -23.40 5.20 -43.09
CA LEU A 375 -23.88 4.60 -41.86
C LEU A 375 -24.74 5.58 -41.08
N SER A 376 -25.97 5.19 -40.78
CA SER A 376 -26.85 5.93 -39.88
C SER A 376 -27.07 5.14 -38.60
N TYR A 377 -26.76 5.77 -37.45
CA TYR A 377 -26.89 5.18 -36.13
C TYR A 377 -27.39 6.18 -35.09
N TYR A 378 -28.16 5.71 -34.10
CA TYR A 378 -28.81 6.55 -33.10
C TYR A 378 -28.12 6.53 -31.73
N SER A 379 -27.46 5.43 -31.40
CA SER A 379 -26.80 5.24 -30.11
C SER A 379 -25.59 4.32 -30.25
N THR A 380 -24.79 4.26 -29.20
CA THR A 380 -23.63 3.36 -29.11
C THR A 380 -23.78 2.56 -27.83
N THR A 381 -23.81 1.24 -27.95
CA THR A 381 -23.98 0.34 -26.81
C THR A 381 -22.64 0.22 -26.06
N PRO A 382 -22.59 0.48 -24.75
CA PRO A 382 -21.34 0.34 -24.00
C PRO A 382 -20.98 -1.13 -23.81
N ILE A 383 -19.68 -1.45 -23.92
CA ILE A 383 -19.13 -2.76 -23.59
C ILE A 383 -19.42 -3.12 -22.13
N ASN A 384 -19.94 -4.33 -21.91
CA ASN A 384 -20.13 -4.94 -20.59
C ASN A 384 -19.03 -5.99 -20.32
N VAL A 385 -18.00 -5.59 -19.57
CA VAL A 385 -16.84 -6.42 -19.23
C VAL A 385 -16.60 -6.35 -17.73
N ASP A 386 -16.38 -7.53 -17.13
CA ASP A 386 -15.86 -7.65 -15.78
C ASP A 386 -14.40 -7.21 -15.74
N LEU A 387 -14.14 -6.05 -15.12
CA LEU A 387 -12.80 -5.53 -14.96
C LEU A 387 -11.99 -6.40 -13.99
N TYR A 388 -10.77 -6.73 -14.37
CA TYR A 388 -9.83 -7.48 -13.53
C TYR A 388 -8.57 -6.63 -13.37
N PRO A 389 -8.47 -5.77 -12.34
CA PRO A 389 -7.31 -4.91 -12.18
C PRO A 389 -6.06 -5.67 -11.78
N TYR A 390 -4.90 -5.25 -12.29
CA TYR A 390 -3.61 -5.88 -12.00
C TYR A 390 -3.25 -5.82 -10.51
N THR A 391 -3.69 -4.80 -9.78
CA THR A 391 -3.49 -4.76 -8.32
C THR A 391 -4.01 -6.01 -7.62
N ILE A 392 -5.10 -6.62 -8.09
CA ILE A 392 -5.66 -7.85 -7.54
C ILE A 392 -4.69 -9.03 -7.76
N ALA A 393 -4.20 -9.21 -8.99
CA ALA A 393 -3.21 -10.23 -9.33
C ALA A 393 -1.85 -10.00 -8.62
N ALA A 394 -1.37 -8.75 -8.58
CA ALA A 394 -0.14 -8.36 -7.91
C ALA A 394 -0.20 -8.55 -6.38
N LEU A 395 -1.40 -8.47 -5.80
CA LEU A 395 -1.64 -8.78 -4.38
C LEU A 395 -1.89 -10.28 -4.14
N GLY A 396 -1.98 -11.11 -5.19
CA GLY A 396 -2.35 -12.52 -5.08
C GLY A 396 -3.76 -12.74 -4.51
N LEU A 397 -4.62 -11.72 -4.60
CA LEU A 397 -5.97 -11.74 -4.04
C LEU A 397 -6.92 -12.25 -5.11
N ASP A 398 -7.22 -13.55 -5.17
CA ASP A 398 -8.39 -13.98 -5.95
C ASP A 398 -9.67 -13.50 -5.22
N PRO A 399 -10.50 -12.61 -5.82
CA PRO A 399 -11.74 -12.14 -5.21
C PRO A 399 -12.76 -13.27 -4.98
N LEU A 400 -12.56 -14.45 -5.60
CA LEU A 400 -13.36 -15.65 -5.40
C LEU A 400 -12.82 -16.57 -4.28
N ALA A 401 -11.63 -16.26 -3.71
CA ALA A 401 -10.98 -17.05 -2.66
C ALA A 401 -10.81 -16.24 -1.35
N PRO A 402 -11.79 -16.25 -0.42
CA PRO A 402 -11.75 -15.48 0.82
C PRO A 402 -10.56 -15.83 1.75
N GLU A 403 -9.94 -16.99 1.55
CA GLU A 403 -8.72 -17.42 2.24
C GLU A 403 -7.50 -16.52 1.99
N ASN A 404 -7.38 -15.93 0.80
CA ASN A 404 -6.27 -15.03 0.47
C ASN A 404 -6.39 -13.69 1.19
N LEU A 405 -7.62 -13.19 1.32
CA LEU A 405 -7.92 -11.99 2.11
C LEU A 405 -7.66 -12.24 3.60
N LEU A 406 -8.03 -13.41 4.12
CA LEU A 406 -7.74 -13.81 5.50
C LEU A 406 -6.23 -13.91 5.76
N PHE A 407 -5.47 -14.49 4.83
CA PHE A 407 -4.01 -14.58 4.90
C PHE A 407 -3.38 -13.19 4.95
N TYR A 408 -3.79 -12.29 4.05
CA TYR A 408 -3.31 -10.91 4.00
C TYR A 408 -3.59 -10.14 5.29
N VAL A 409 -4.82 -10.22 5.79
CA VAL A 409 -5.25 -9.55 7.02
C VAL A 409 -4.51 -10.09 8.24
N THR A 410 -4.31 -11.41 8.30
CA THR A 410 -3.60 -12.05 9.40
C THR A 410 -2.12 -11.66 9.37
N ARG A 411 -1.51 -11.61 8.20
CA ARG A 411 -0.12 -11.14 8.05
C ARG A 411 0.02 -9.67 8.45
N MET A 412 -0.84 -8.78 7.97
CA MET A 412 -0.83 -7.36 8.40
C MET A 412 -1.03 -7.23 9.91
N PHE A 413 -1.93 -8.02 10.50
CA PHE A 413 -2.13 -8.04 11.94
C PHE A 413 -0.86 -8.46 12.69
N ILE A 414 -0.14 -9.48 12.20
CA ILE A 414 1.15 -9.89 12.77
C ILE A 414 2.18 -8.77 12.63
N GLU A 415 2.34 -8.21 11.43
CA GLU A 415 3.36 -7.19 11.14
C GLU A 415 3.12 -5.86 11.87
N LEU A 416 1.86 -5.46 12.04
CA LEU A 416 1.50 -4.12 12.54
C LEU A 416 0.97 -4.13 13.98
N THR A 417 0.62 -5.30 14.53
CA THR A 417 0.20 -5.43 15.93
C THR A 417 1.18 -6.29 16.72
N VAL A 418 1.41 -7.52 16.29
CA VAL A 418 2.18 -8.50 17.08
C VAL A 418 3.66 -8.10 17.14
N LEU A 419 4.29 -7.81 16.00
CA LEU A 419 5.71 -7.44 15.97
C LEU A 419 6.00 -6.13 16.74
N PRO A 420 5.21 -5.04 16.60
CA PRO A 420 5.35 -3.85 17.43
C PRO A 420 5.18 -4.13 18.93
N LEU A 421 4.23 -4.98 19.33
CA LEU A 421 4.08 -5.35 20.74
C LEU A 421 5.28 -6.15 21.25
N VAL A 422 5.76 -7.13 20.48
CA VAL A 422 6.99 -7.86 20.81
C VAL A 422 8.16 -6.90 20.96
N TYR A 423 8.31 -5.95 20.04
CA TYR A 423 9.35 -4.93 20.09
C TYR A 423 9.26 -4.06 21.36
N ILE A 424 8.06 -3.59 21.71
CA ILE A 424 7.84 -2.81 22.95
C ILE A 424 8.16 -3.63 24.20
N THR A 425 7.83 -4.93 24.22
CA THR A 425 8.20 -5.80 25.35
C THR A 425 9.72 -5.97 25.46
N MET A 426 10.42 -6.05 24.32
CA MET A 426 11.89 -6.07 24.29
C MET A 426 12.48 -4.76 24.83
N LEU A 427 11.95 -3.61 24.41
CA LEU A 427 12.33 -2.30 24.98
C LEU A 427 12.03 -2.23 26.49
N GLY A 428 10.93 -2.81 26.94
CA GLY A 428 10.60 -2.93 28.37
C GLY A 428 11.62 -3.76 29.14
N ALA A 429 12.07 -4.89 28.58
CA ALA A 429 13.11 -5.72 29.19
C ALA A 429 14.46 -4.98 29.27
N ILE A 430 14.84 -4.27 28.20
CA ILE A 430 16.06 -3.43 28.18
C ILE A 430 15.93 -2.32 29.23
N THR A 431 14.78 -1.67 29.31
CA THR A 431 14.46 -0.63 30.30
C THR A 431 14.68 -1.14 31.73
N LEU A 432 14.20 -2.34 32.05
CA LEU A 432 14.40 -2.92 33.38
C LEU A 432 15.88 -3.15 33.70
N ASN A 433 16.66 -3.60 32.72
CA ASN A 433 18.10 -3.81 32.90
C ASN A 433 18.86 -2.49 33.06
N VAL A 434 18.50 -1.45 32.31
CA VAL A 434 19.06 -0.10 32.47
C VAL A 434 18.68 0.49 33.84
N ALA A 435 17.44 0.32 34.29
CA ALA A 435 17.00 0.77 35.60
C ALA A 435 17.79 0.09 36.73
N ARG A 436 18.11 -1.20 36.59
CA ARG A 436 18.97 -1.93 37.54
C ARG A 436 20.39 -1.37 37.58
N LEU A 437 20.96 -1.01 36.42
CA LEU A 437 22.29 -0.37 36.35
C LEU A 437 22.29 1.00 37.05
N LEU A 438 21.20 1.75 36.98
CA LEU A 438 21.02 3.03 37.70
C LEU A 438 20.75 2.85 39.21
N GLY A 439 20.77 1.60 39.70
CA GLY A 439 20.56 1.27 41.11
C GLY A 439 19.10 1.21 41.53
N GLY A 440 18.17 0.98 40.60
CA GLY A 440 16.83 0.48 40.90
C GLY A 440 16.93 -0.98 41.34
N ALA A 441 16.78 -1.25 42.64
CA ALA A 441 16.85 -2.62 43.14
C ALA A 441 15.70 -3.46 42.59
N SER A 442 16.00 -4.66 42.08
CA SER A 442 15.00 -5.73 41.91
C SER A 442 14.25 -5.91 43.22
N THR A 443 12.93 -6.01 43.16
CA THR A 443 11.98 -6.47 44.20
C THR A 443 12.59 -7.11 45.46
N SER A 444 13.28 -6.31 46.28
CA SER A 444 13.84 -6.72 47.57
C SER A 444 12.95 -6.26 48.73
N ILE A 445 11.80 -5.67 48.45
CA ILE A 445 10.79 -5.35 49.45
C ILE A 445 10.19 -6.65 50.02
N ALA A 446 10.10 -7.72 49.21
CA ALA A 446 9.66 -9.03 49.69
C ALA A 446 10.62 -9.71 50.67
N ARG A 447 11.92 -9.35 50.67
CA ARG A 447 12.92 -10.01 51.53
C ARG A 447 13.05 -9.35 52.92
N ILE A 448 12.50 -8.15 53.10
CA ILE A 448 12.51 -7.43 54.38
C ILE A 448 11.24 -7.69 55.18
N VAL A 449 10.12 -8.05 54.53
CA VAL A 449 8.86 -8.39 55.21
C VAL A 449 8.79 -9.86 55.65
N VAL A 450 9.57 -10.75 55.05
CA VAL A 450 9.57 -12.20 55.38
C VAL A 450 10.54 -12.57 56.53
N ASN A 451 11.37 -11.62 57.01
CA ASN A 451 12.29 -11.84 58.12
C ASN A 451 12.03 -10.87 59.28
N TYR A 452 10.79 -10.83 59.75
CA TYR A 452 10.44 -10.41 61.11
C TYR A 452 9.48 -11.40 61.73
#